data_AF-A0A965PKE4-F1
#
_entry.id   AF-A0A965PKE4-F1
#
_cell.length_a   1.000
_cell.length_b   1.000
_cell.length_c   1.000
_cell.angle_alpha   90.00
_cell.angle_beta   90.00
_cell.angle_gamma   90.00
#
_symmetry.space_group_name_H-M   'P 1'
#
loop_
_entity.id
_entity.type
_entity.pdbx_description
1 polymer ?
#
loop_
_entity_poly.entity_id
_entity_poly.type
_entity_poly.pdbx_seq_one_letter_code
_entity_poly.pdbx_strand_id
1 'polypeptide(L)'
;MKTPILGSSYVARSVNAADARMVNLFPEVVPEGGKEPAFLQRCPGLLKLATIGNGPIRGLWTFSSDNSTAFVVSGNSLYKINTSYTATLLGAIASTGPVSMADNGTQLFIAANGPSYIYNNLTNTFAQ
;
A
#
# COMPACT_ATOMS: atom_id res chain seq x y z
N MET A 1 -36.95 10.73 4.27
CA MET A 1 -35.97 9.95 5.05
C MET A 1 -35.08 10.94 5.79
N LYS A 2 -35.09 10.96 7.13
CA LYS A 2 -34.18 11.76 7.95
C LYS A 2 -33.02 10.85 8.36
N THR A 3 -31.92 10.91 7.64
CA THR A 3 -30.71 10.13 7.97
C THR A 3 -29.66 11.09 8.54
N PRO A 4 -29.19 10.89 9.78
CA PRO A 4 -28.08 11.65 10.33
C PRO A 4 -26.85 11.52 9.45
N ILE A 5 -26.18 12.64 9.13
CA ILE A 5 -24.93 12.64 8.33
C ILE A 5 -23.76 12.07 9.15
N LEU A 6 -23.84 12.18 10.47
CA LEU A 6 -22.85 11.70 11.44
C LEU A 6 -23.43 10.50 12.21
N GLY A 7 -22.72 9.37 12.21
CA GLY A 7 -23.15 8.13 12.87
C GLY A 7 -22.81 6.87 12.07
N SER A 8 -23.37 5.73 12.46
CA SER A 8 -23.14 4.44 11.79
C SER A 8 -23.65 4.47 10.34
N SER A 9 -22.77 4.14 9.39
CA SER A 9 -23.10 3.97 7.98
C SER A 9 -23.32 2.49 7.68
N TYR A 10 -24.55 2.09 7.40
CA TYR A 10 -24.90 0.72 7.02
C TYR A 10 -26.18 0.71 6.17
N VAL A 11 -26.38 -0.41 5.48
CA VAL A 11 -27.63 -0.72 4.78
C VAL A 11 -28.44 -1.63 5.69
N ALA A 12 -29.59 -1.17 6.17
CA ALA A 12 -30.51 -1.99 6.96
C ALA A 12 -31.27 -2.97 6.05
N ARG A 13 -31.87 -4.01 6.65
CA ARG A 13 -32.74 -4.95 5.91
C ARG A 13 -33.86 -4.22 5.13
N SER A 14 -34.41 -3.15 5.71
CA SER A 14 -35.31 -2.24 5.02
C SER A 14 -34.54 -0.98 4.63
N VAL A 15 -34.37 -0.75 3.33
CA VAL A 15 -33.61 0.40 2.79
C VAL A 15 -34.22 1.75 3.19
N ASN A 16 -35.53 1.81 3.42
CA ASN A 16 -36.20 3.01 3.90
C ASN A 16 -35.80 3.39 5.34
N ALA A 17 -35.27 2.45 6.12
CA ALA A 17 -34.84 2.68 7.50
C ALA A 17 -33.42 3.24 7.57
N ALA A 18 -32.49 2.66 6.81
CA ALA A 18 -31.12 3.17 6.68
C ALA A 18 -30.49 2.63 5.40
N ASP A 19 -29.96 3.56 4.59
CA ASP A 19 -29.20 3.27 3.38
C ASP A 19 -28.12 4.35 3.22
N ALA A 20 -26.97 4.14 3.88
CA ALA A 20 -25.84 5.06 3.82
C ALA A 20 -24.53 4.29 3.72
N ARG A 21 -23.63 4.77 2.84
CA ARG A 21 -22.26 4.25 2.67
C ARG A 21 -21.24 5.38 2.74
N MET A 22 -20.21 5.23 3.57
CA MET A 22 -19.01 6.06 3.54
C MET A 22 -18.03 5.55 2.48
N VAL A 23 -17.74 6.35 1.46
CA VAL A 23 -16.77 6.03 0.41
C VAL A 23 -15.71 7.12 0.37
N ASN A 24 -14.48 6.75 0.69
CA ASN A 24 -13.33 7.68 0.79
C ASN A 24 -13.67 8.93 1.64
N LEU A 25 -14.33 8.72 2.76
CA LEU A 25 -14.73 9.75 3.72
C LEU A 25 -14.37 9.24 5.12
N PHE A 26 -13.95 10.14 6.00
CA PHE A 26 -13.77 9.84 7.43
C PHE A 26 -14.37 10.98 8.28
N PRO A 27 -14.91 10.67 9.47
CA PRO A 27 -15.39 11.69 10.40
C PRO A 27 -14.22 12.34 11.14
N GLU A 28 -14.18 13.67 11.16
CA GLU A 28 -13.28 14.47 11.98
C GLU A 28 -14.09 15.18 13.06
N VAL A 29 -13.69 15.01 14.32
CA VAL A 29 -14.38 15.59 15.49
C VAL A 29 -14.05 17.07 15.58
N VAL A 30 -15.07 17.92 15.78
CA VAL A 30 -14.85 19.35 16.01
C VAL A 30 -14.46 19.57 17.48
N PRO A 31 -13.34 20.29 17.76
CA PRO A 31 -12.99 20.67 19.12
C PRO A 31 -14.10 21.50 19.81
N GLU A 32 -14.15 21.48 21.14
CA GLU A 32 -15.27 21.99 21.97
C GLU A 32 -15.83 23.36 21.53
N GLY A 33 -17.16 23.44 21.36
CA GLY A 33 -17.88 24.68 21.01
C GLY A 33 -18.31 24.83 19.54
N GLY A 34 -18.13 23.79 18.72
CA GLY A 34 -18.65 23.75 17.34
C GLY A 34 -20.18 23.68 17.24
N LYS A 35 -20.74 24.20 16.13
CA LYS A 35 -22.19 24.10 15.83
C LYS A 35 -22.67 22.66 15.56
N GLU A 36 -21.73 21.79 15.17
CA GLU A 36 -21.95 20.36 14.92
C GLU A 36 -20.81 19.57 15.59
N PRO A 37 -21.05 18.32 16.03
CA PRO A 37 -20.06 17.54 16.78
C PRO A 37 -18.89 17.02 15.93
N ALA A 38 -19.06 16.91 14.61
CA ALA A 38 -18.05 16.41 13.68
C ALA A 38 -18.40 16.85 12.24
N PHE A 39 -17.50 16.63 11.29
CA PHE A 39 -17.78 16.75 9.85
C PHE A 39 -17.11 15.61 9.08
N LEU A 40 -17.59 15.34 7.87
CA LEU A 40 -16.97 14.34 6.99
C LEU A 40 -15.91 15.00 6.11
N GLN A 41 -14.67 14.52 6.23
CA GLN A 41 -13.59 14.93 5.37
C GLN A 41 -13.38 13.90 4.26
N ARG A 42 -13.14 14.38 3.03
CA ARG A 42 -12.82 13.52 1.89
C ARG A 42 -11.39 12.99 2.04
N CYS A 43 -11.20 11.72 1.74
CA CYS A 43 -9.92 11.11 1.49
C CYS A 43 -9.80 10.83 -0.02
N PRO A 44 -8.63 10.95 -0.65
CA PRO A 44 -8.41 10.40 -1.97
C PRO A 44 -8.61 8.87 -1.97
N GLY A 45 -9.26 8.34 -3.00
CA GLY A 45 -9.33 6.90 -3.21
C GLY A 45 -7.97 6.35 -3.67
N LEU A 46 -7.74 5.05 -3.44
CA LEU A 46 -6.59 4.35 -4.02
C LEU A 46 -6.92 3.88 -5.42
N LEU A 47 -6.02 4.12 -6.37
CA LEU A 47 -6.08 3.55 -7.71
C LEU A 47 -5.29 2.24 -7.73
N LYS A 48 -5.88 1.18 -8.28
CA LYS A 48 -5.14 -0.06 -8.57
C LYS A 48 -4.24 0.19 -9.78
N LEU A 49 -2.93 0.34 -9.53
CA LEU A 49 -1.93 0.59 -10.58
C LEU A 49 -1.52 -0.71 -11.30
N ALA A 50 -1.23 -1.78 -10.55
CA ALA A 50 -0.85 -3.07 -11.10
C ALA A 50 -1.15 -4.22 -10.13
N THR A 51 -1.13 -5.45 -10.66
CA THR A 51 -1.05 -6.69 -9.87
C THR A 51 0.31 -7.32 -10.13
N ILE A 52 1.10 -7.52 -9.07
CA ILE A 52 2.49 -8.00 -9.15
C ILE A 52 2.58 -9.32 -8.38
N GLY A 53 2.92 -10.40 -9.08
CA GLY A 53 2.98 -11.74 -8.50
C GLY A 53 1.61 -12.26 -8.02
N ASN A 54 1.65 -13.33 -7.22
CA ASN A 54 0.46 -14.01 -6.69
C ASN A 54 0.23 -13.81 -5.18
N GLY A 55 1.22 -13.27 -4.47
CA GLY A 55 1.19 -13.17 -3.01
C GLY A 55 0.91 -11.74 -2.53
N PRO A 56 0.67 -11.55 -1.23
CA PRO A 56 0.53 -10.21 -0.68
C PRO A 56 1.81 -9.41 -0.97
N ILE A 57 1.63 -8.11 -1.22
CA ILE A 57 2.75 -7.18 -1.25
C ILE A 57 3.28 -7.04 0.17
N ARG A 58 4.52 -7.50 0.39
CA ARG A 58 5.20 -7.51 1.69
C ARG A 58 6.07 -6.29 1.93
N GLY A 59 6.45 -5.61 0.85
CA GLY A 59 7.25 -4.39 0.90
C GLY A 59 7.35 -3.73 -0.47
N LEU A 60 7.45 -2.40 -0.46
CA LEU A 60 7.67 -1.55 -1.63
C LEU A 60 8.85 -0.62 -1.34
N TRP A 61 9.69 -0.39 -2.34
CA TRP A 61 10.84 0.51 -2.20
C TRP A 61 11.15 1.23 -3.51
N THR A 62 11.18 2.56 -3.49
CA THR A 62 11.64 3.39 -4.62
C THR A 62 13.15 3.57 -4.52
N PHE A 63 13.88 3.28 -5.59
CA PHE A 63 15.34 3.34 -5.54
C PHE A 63 15.84 4.78 -5.50
N SER A 64 16.70 5.12 -4.55
CA SER A 64 17.08 6.53 -4.31
C SER A 64 17.80 7.20 -5.48
N SER A 65 18.57 6.45 -6.28
CA SER A 65 19.33 6.98 -7.41
C SER A 65 18.59 6.93 -8.76
N ASP A 66 17.39 6.32 -8.81
CA ASP A 66 16.63 6.17 -10.05
C ASP A 66 15.11 6.26 -9.77
N ASN A 67 14.51 7.38 -10.17
CA ASN A 67 13.07 7.62 -10.02
C ASN A 67 12.19 6.81 -10.98
N SER A 68 12.79 6.10 -11.93
CA SER A 68 12.09 5.29 -12.92
C SER A 68 11.89 3.84 -12.48
N THR A 69 12.53 3.47 -11.36
CA THR A 69 12.57 2.10 -10.84
C THR A 69 12.04 2.05 -9.41
N ALA A 70 11.19 1.05 -9.15
CA ALA A 70 10.89 0.62 -7.79
C ALA A 70 10.99 -0.90 -7.66
N PHE A 71 11.05 -1.37 -6.42
CA PHE A 71 11.17 -2.77 -6.05
C PHE A 71 9.97 -3.18 -5.22
N VAL A 72 9.49 -4.39 -5.50
CA VAL A 72 8.30 -4.94 -4.88
C VAL A 72 8.59 -6.36 -4.44
N VAL A 73 8.36 -6.64 -3.16
CA VAL A 73 8.33 -8.03 -2.69
C VAL A 73 6.88 -8.49 -2.66
N SER A 74 6.56 -9.47 -3.49
CA SER A 74 5.24 -10.09 -3.59
C SER A 74 5.35 -11.59 -3.28
N GLY A 75 4.69 -12.05 -2.22
CA GLY A 75 4.84 -13.42 -1.73
C GLY A 75 6.31 -13.76 -1.47
N ASN A 76 6.84 -14.73 -2.21
CA ASN A 76 8.22 -15.22 -2.09
C ASN A 76 9.14 -14.71 -3.21
N SER A 77 8.84 -13.57 -3.83
CA SER A 77 9.57 -13.10 -5.00
C SER A 77 9.82 -11.60 -4.96
N LEU A 78 11.03 -11.21 -5.38
CA LEU A 78 11.43 -9.83 -5.61
C LEU A 78 11.18 -9.47 -7.07
N TYR A 79 10.53 -8.34 -7.31
CA TYR A 79 10.29 -7.77 -8.63
C TYR A 79 10.89 -6.37 -8.72
N LYS A 80 11.39 -6.01 -9.90
CA LYS A 80 11.68 -4.65 -10.33
C LYS A 80 10.50 -4.14 -11.15
N ILE A 81 10.02 -2.92 -10.87
CA ILE A 81 8.97 -2.27 -11.67
C ILE A 81 9.48 -0.99 -12.31
N ASN A 82 9.01 -0.72 -13.53
CA ASN A 82 9.25 0.53 -14.24
C ASN A 82 8.11 1.56 -14.00
N THR A 83 8.21 2.73 -14.63
CA THR A 83 7.20 3.80 -14.58
C THR A 83 5.83 3.43 -15.15
N SER A 84 5.74 2.35 -15.95
CA SER A 84 4.49 1.77 -16.44
C SER A 84 3.98 0.62 -15.56
N TYR A 85 4.54 0.46 -14.36
CA TYR A 85 4.25 -0.62 -13.40
C TYR A 85 4.42 -2.03 -13.96
N THR A 86 5.21 -2.19 -15.03
CA THR A 86 5.54 -3.49 -15.59
C THR A 86 6.57 -4.17 -14.70
N ALA A 87 6.27 -5.37 -14.22
CA ALA A 87 7.09 -6.10 -13.26
C ALA A 87 8.02 -7.11 -13.94
N THR A 88 9.30 -7.05 -13.60
CA THR A 88 10.34 -8.02 -13.96
C THR A 88 10.74 -8.80 -12.72
N LEU A 89 10.63 -10.13 -12.77
CA LEU A 89 11.07 -11.00 -11.69
C LEU A 89 12.60 -10.97 -11.57
N LEU A 90 13.11 -10.72 -10.36
CA LEU A 90 14.55 -10.70 -10.07
C LEU A 90 15.02 -11.97 -9.36
N GLY A 91 14.19 -12.54 -8.48
CA GLY A 91 14.55 -13.74 -7.75
C GLY A 91 13.61 -14.07 -6.60
N ALA A 92 13.92 -15.16 -5.91
CA ALA A 92 13.12 -15.63 -4.78
C ALA A 92 13.59 -15.04 -3.45
N ILE A 93 12.64 -14.72 -2.58
CA ILE A 93 12.86 -14.35 -1.18
C ILE A 93 12.21 -15.42 -0.31
N ALA A 94 13.00 -16.02 0.56
CA ALA A 94 12.53 -16.98 1.56
C ALA A 94 11.58 -16.32 2.58
N SER A 95 10.86 -17.15 3.32
CA SER A 95 9.88 -16.74 4.33
C SER A 95 8.69 -15.95 3.75
N THR A 96 7.63 -15.77 4.52
CA THR A 96 6.40 -15.05 4.12
C THR A 96 6.09 -13.86 5.05
N GLY A 97 6.92 -13.60 6.06
CA GLY A 97 6.74 -12.51 7.03
C GLY A 97 6.98 -11.10 6.45
N PRO A 98 6.85 -10.02 7.23
CA PRO A 98 7.13 -8.67 6.73
C PRO A 98 8.55 -8.51 6.15
N VAL A 99 8.72 -7.59 5.20
CA VAL A 99 10.02 -7.27 4.60
C VAL A 99 10.33 -5.80 4.76
N SER A 100 11.54 -5.49 5.20
CA SER A 100 12.08 -4.13 5.24
C SER A 100 13.16 -3.96 4.18
N MET A 101 13.15 -2.84 3.48
CA MET A 101 14.09 -2.54 2.41
C MET A 101 14.76 -1.19 2.66
N ALA A 102 16.02 -1.06 2.26
CA ALA A 102 16.77 0.19 2.27
C ALA A 102 17.84 0.13 1.17
N ASP A 103 18.15 1.27 0.55
CA ASP A 103 19.19 1.34 -0.48
C ASP A 103 20.26 2.40 -0.15
N ASN A 104 21.45 2.24 -0.74
CA ASN A 104 22.57 3.17 -0.62
C ASN A 104 22.90 3.90 -1.94
N GLY A 105 21.96 3.93 -2.88
CA GLY A 105 22.11 4.49 -4.22
C GLY A 105 22.73 3.54 -5.26
N THR A 106 23.33 2.43 -4.84
CA THR A 106 23.92 1.43 -5.77
C THR A 106 23.42 0.01 -5.50
N GLN A 107 23.09 -0.29 -4.25
CA GLN A 107 22.62 -1.58 -3.77
C GLN A 107 21.35 -1.40 -2.95
N LEU A 108 20.40 -2.32 -3.14
CA LEU A 108 19.21 -2.48 -2.32
C LEU A 108 19.45 -3.63 -1.35
N PHE A 109 19.35 -3.35 -0.06
CA PHE A 109 19.32 -4.36 0.99
C PHE A 109 17.87 -4.73 1.32
N ILE A 110 17.60 -6.04 1.44
CA ILE A 110 16.29 -6.58 1.78
C ILE A 110 16.40 -7.49 3.01
N ALA A 111 15.74 -7.10 4.10
CA ALA A 111 15.63 -7.89 5.32
C ALA A 111 14.30 -8.66 5.35
N ALA A 112 14.37 -9.99 5.29
CA ALA A 112 13.19 -10.87 5.18
C ALA A 112 12.90 -11.72 6.42
N ASN A 113 13.26 -11.22 7.62
CA ASN A 113 13.28 -11.98 8.87
C ASN A 113 14.16 -13.25 8.75
N GLY A 114 15.38 -13.02 8.22
CA GLY A 114 16.31 -14.04 7.75
C GLY A 114 15.92 -14.61 6.38
N PRO A 115 16.88 -15.28 5.70
CA PRO A 115 18.13 -14.63 5.29
C PRO A 115 17.91 -13.21 4.72
N SER A 116 18.96 -12.41 4.66
CA SER A 116 18.93 -11.11 3.98
C SER A 116 19.34 -11.25 2.53
N TYR A 117 19.09 -10.23 1.71
CA TYR A 117 19.46 -10.23 0.30
C TYR A 117 19.99 -8.87 -0.13
N ILE A 118 20.82 -8.87 -1.16
CA ILE A 118 21.27 -7.67 -1.85
C ILE A 118 20.90 -7.77 -3.34
N TYR A 119 20.29 -6.71 -3.84
CA TYR A 119 20.24 -6.45 -5.28
C TYR A 119 21.23 -5.33 -5.62
N ASN A 120 22.19 -5.61 -6.50
CA ASN A 120 23.13 -4.63 -7.00
C ASN A 120 22.62 -4.03 -8.31
N ASN A 121 22.33 -2.72 -8.31
CA ASN A 121 21.73 -2.03 -9.45
C ASN A 121 22.74 -1.73 -10.56
N LEU A 122 24.05 -1.79 -10.28
CA LEU A 122 25.10 -1.61 -11.28
C LEU A 122 25.32 -2.90 -12.10
N THR A 123 25.32 -4.04 -11.42
CA THR A 123 25.53 -5.35 -12.06
C THR A 123 24.22 -6.06 -12.40
N ASN A 124 23.07 -5.54 -11.95
CA ASN A 124 21.75 -6.17 -12.04
C ASN A 124 21.71 -7.59 -11.45
N THR A 125 22.47 -7.82 -10.38
CA THR A 125 22.57 -9.13 -9.73
C THR A 125 21.81 -9.14 -8.41
N PHE A 126 20.98 -10.16 -8.22
CA PHE A 126 20.30 -10.46 -6.96
C PHE A 126 20.98 -11.64 -6.28
N ALA A 127 21.35 -11.50 -5.01
CA ALA A 127 21.98 -12.54 -4.22
C ALA A 127 21.54 -12.47 -2.75
N GLN A 128 21.70 -13.58 -2.04
CA GLN A 128 21.56 -13.68 -0.58
C GLN A 128 22.80 -13.08 0.09
#